data_AF-A0A6A5FFE7-F1
#
_entry.id   AF-A0A6A5FFE7-F1
#
_cell.length_a   1.000
_cell.length_b   1.000
_cell.length_c   1.000
_cell.angle_alpha   90.00
_cell.angle_beta   90.00
_cell.angle_gamma   90.00
#
_symmetry.space_group_name_H-M   'P 1'
#
loop_
_entity.id
_entity.type
_entity.pdbx_description
1 polymer ?
#
loop_
_entity_poly.entity_id
_entity_poly.type
_entity_poly.pdbx_seq_one_letter_code
_entity_poly.pdbx_strand_id
1 'polypeptide(L)'
;MTLRRVNVVILLLLAVAFLIIVQRNLLNLSDILYKENPDAGMILPFESELSPELGQESVRKGEEIRVLITAAVERLGAVVAAMNSVYQNSKANVVFTIVTLNDTVDHLNVWLSKTRLKNVKYTIVIFKPELLNGKISKDPQTLQAVKPLTFARFYLPVYIPEAEKAIYLDDDVIVQGDIQELYETNLKPGHAAAFSDDCDSASAKGIIRGAGNQNNYIGFLDFKKDAIKKLGMRANTCSFNPGVILANLTEWRNQNITRQLENWMELNTQEDLYSKTLAESITTPPLLIVFYKRHSTIDPMWHVRHLGTTGAGNRYSPQFVKAAKLLHWNGHYKPWGRTSSFSDVWDKWFIPDPTGKFHPVRKHAGDN
;
A
#
# COMPACT_ATOMS: atom_id res chain seq x y z
N MET A 1 -11.78 -49.38 -38.65
CA MET A 1 -11.78 -47.91 -38.40
C MET A 1 -10.58 -47.59 -37.52
N THR A 2 -9.67 -46.76 -38.02
CA THR A 2 -8.32 -46.56 -37.49
C THR A 2 -8.28 -45.72 -36.21
N LEU A 3 -7.45 -46.13 -35.24
CA LEU A 3 -7.18 -45.48 -33.93
C LEU A 3 -7.10 -43.94 -33.94
N ARG A 4 -6.66 -43.35 -35.06
CA ARG A 4 -6.57 -41.90 -35.27
C ARG A 4 -7.92 -41.17 -35.19
N ARG A 5 -9.03 -41.78 -35.61
CA ARG A 5 -10.37 -41.16 -35.54
C ARG A 5 -10.92 -41.15 -34.11
N VAL A 6 -10.60 -42.16 -33.31
CA VAL A 6 -11.05 -42.26 -31.91
C VAL A 6 -10.44 -41.15 -31.06
N ASN A 7 -9.16 -40.82 -31.27
CA ASN A 7 -8.49 -39.72 -30.55
C ASN A 7 -9.04 -38.33 -30.89
N VAL A 8 -9.46 -38.10 -32.14
CA VAL A 8 -10.06 -36.82 -32.55
C VAL A 8 -11.46 -36.65 -31.95
N VAL A 9 -12.25 -37.72 -31.90
CA VAL A 9 -13.58 -37.70 -31.28
C VAL A 9 -13.48 -37.44 -29.78
N ILE A 10 -12.52 -38.04 -29.08
CA ILE A 10 -12.29 -37.80 -27.64
C ILE A 10 -11.87 -36.34 -27.39
N LEU A 11 -10.97 -35.79 -28.21
CA LEU A 11 -10.54 -34.39 -28.09
C LEU A 11 -11.70 -33.40 -28.32
N LEU A 12 -12.57 -33.69 -29.29
CA LEU A 12 -13.79 -32.89 -29.53
C LEU A 12 -14.75 -32.96 -28.34
N LEU A 13 -14.97 -34.15 -27.77
CA LEU A 13 -15.82 -34.32 -26.59
C LEU A 13 -15.25 -33.59 -25.36
N LEU A 14 -13.93 -33.61 -25.16
CA LEU A 14 -13.27 -32.84 -24.09
C LEU A 14 -13.39 -31.33 -24.30
N ALA A 15 -13.25 -30.84 -25.54
CA ALA A 15 -13.44 -29.43 -25.87
C ALA A 15 -14.88 -28.98 -25.63
N VAL A 16 -15.87 -29.81 -26.01
CA VAL A 16 -17.29 -29.55 -25.75
C VAL A 16 -17.59 -29.56 -24.25
N ALA A 17 -17.07 -30.53 -23.49
CA ALA A 17 -17.22 -30.57 -22.04
C ALA A 17 -16.60 -29.34 -21.36
N PHE A 18 -15.42 -28.92 -21.82
CA PHE A 18 -14.77 -27.70 -21.34
C PHE A 18 -15.62 -26.44 -21.63
N LEU A 19 -16.18 -26.32 -22.84
CA LEU A 19 -17.06 -25.21 -23.20
C LEU A 19 -18.35 -25.20 -22.37
N ILE A 20 -18.94 -26.36 -22.09
CA ILE A 20 -20.12 -26.47 -21.21
C ILE A 20 -19.78 -26.03 -19.78
N ILE A 21 -18.62 -26.41 -19.25
CA ILE A 21 -18.16 -26.00 -17.91
C ILE A 21 -17.93 -24.48 -17.86
N VAL A 22 -17.27 -23.91 -18.88
CA VAL A 22 -17.05 -22.46 -18.98
C VAL A 22 -18.37 -21.71 -19.08
N GLN A 23 -19.30 -22.17 -19.93
CA GLN A 23 -20.62 -21.56 -20.07
C GLN A 23 -21.43 -21.63 -18.78
N ARG A 24 -21.40 -22.76 -18.08
CA ARG A 24 -22.11 -22.93 -16.80
C ARG A 24 -21.51 -22.06 -15.69
N ASN A 25 -20.19 -21.90 -15.66
CA ASN A 25 -19.52 -21.00 -14.71
C ASN A 25 -19.79 -19.53 -15.05
N LEU A 26 -19.86 -19.15 -16.32
CA LEU A 26 -20.23 -17.79 -16.74
C LEU A 26 -21.69 -17.47 -16.42
N LEU A 27 -22.60 -18.44 -16.59
CA LEU A 27 -24.02 -18.29 -16.24
C LEU A 27 -24.22 -18.19 -14.72
N ASN A 28 -23.49 -18.99 -13.93
CA ASN A 28 -23.49 -18.84 -12.48
C ASN A 28 -22.93 -17.48 -12.05
N LEU A 29 -21.90 -16.95 -12.75
CA LEU A 29 -21.35 -15.63 -12.49
C LEU A 29 -22.37 -14.53 -12.81
N SER A 30 -23.10 -14.64 -13.93
CA SER A 30 -24.16 -13.70 -14.28
C SER A 30 -25.33 -13.76 -13.30
N ASP A 31 -25.72 -14.95 -12.84
CA ASP A 31 -26.77 -15.09 -11.83
C ASP A 31 -26.36 -14.51 -10.48
N ILE A 32 -25.09 -14.64 -10.08
CA ILE A 32 -24.53 -14.00 -8.87
C ILE A 32 -24.56 -12.47 -9.01
N LEU A 33 -24.14 -11.94 -10.16
CA LEU A 33 -24.17 -10.51 -10.44
C LEU A 33 -25.60 -9.95 -10.48
N TYR A 34 -26.56 -10.71 -11.00
CA TYR A 34 -27.98 -10.33 -11.03
C TYR A 34 -28.63 -10.37 -9.64
N LYS A 35 -28.20 -11.31 -8.77
CA LYS A 35 -28.70 -11.41 -7.40
C LYS A 35 -28.16 -10.34 -6.46
N GLU A 36 -26.94 -9.85 -6.71
CA GLU A 36 -26.34 -8.78 -5.92
C GLU A 36 -26.86 -7.38 -6.29
N ASN A 37 -27.49 -7.20 -7.46
CA ASN A 37 -27.95 -5.87 -7.87
C ASN A 37 -29.14 -5.89 -8.88
N PRO A 38 -30.39 -6.11 -8.43
CA PRO A 38 -31.55 -6.23 -9.32
C PRO A 38 -31.95 -4.93 -10.05
N ASP A 39 -31.45 -3.77 -9.63
CA ASP A 39 -31.78 -2.45 -10.21
C ASP A 39 -30.66 -1.86 -11.08
N ALA A 40 -29.60 -2.61 -11.38
CA ALA A 40 -28.57 -2.17 -12.31
C ALA A 40 -29.05 -2.31 -13.75
N GLY A 41 -29.76 -1.29 -14.25
CA GLY A 41 -29.98 -1.10 -15.68
C GLY A 41 -28.66 -1.27 -16.45
N MET A 42 -28.72 -1.94 -17.61
CA MET A 42 -27.57 -2.33 -18.42
C MET A 42 -26.78 -1.09 -18.89
N ILE A 43 -25.84 -0.63 -18.09
CA ILE A 43 -24.86 0.39 -18.50
C ILE A 43 -23.69 -0.38 -19.11
N LEU A 44 -23.57 -0.31 -20.43
CA LEU A 44 -22.41 -0.81 -21.15
C LEU A 44 -21.14 -0.09 -20.66
N PRO A 45 -19.97 -0.74 -20.58
CA PRO A 45 -18.75 -0.18 -19.96
C PRO A 45 -18.12 1.01 -20.72
N PHE A 46 -18.79 1.55 -21.73
CA PHE A 46 -18.23 2.51 -22.69
C PHE A 46 -18.81 3.93 -22.57
N GLU A 47 -19.92 4.14 -21.84
CA GLU A 47 -20.55 5.47 -21.77
C GLU A 47 -20.04 6.37 -20.64
N SER A 48 -19.25 5.86 -19.69
CA SER A 48 -18.73 6.67 -18.58
C SER A 48 -17.57 7.61 -18.97
N GLU A 49 -17.11 7.60 -20.22
CA GLU A 49 -15.97 8.41 -20.69
C GLU A 49 -16.38 9.76 -21.31
N LEU A 50 -17.68 10.11 -21.35
CA LEU A 50 -18.20 11.26 -22.10
C LEU A 50 -18.81 12.41 -21.25
N SER A 51 -18.50 12.51 -19.96
CA SER A 51 -18.88 13.72 -19.18
C SER A 51 -17.88 14.02 -18.05
N PRO A 52 -16.98 15.01 -18.21
CA PRO A 52 -16.04 15.40 -17.16
C PRO A 52 -16.60 16.44 -16.17
N GLU A 53 -17.87 16.83 -16.24
CA GLU A 53 -18.41 17.91 -15.41
C GLU A 53 -19.83 17.57 -14.92
N LEU A 54 -19.92 16.88 -13.77
CA LEU A 54 -21.02 16.95 -12.78
C LEU A 54 -20.88 15.75 -11.81
N GLY A 55 -19.83 15.77 -10.99
CA GLY A 55 -19.82 14.98 -9.77
C GLY A 55 -20.81 15.59 -8.79
N GLN A 56 -22.04 15.07 -8.76
CA GLN A 56 -23.01 15.39 -7.73
C GLN A 56 -22.34 15.12 -6.37
N GLU A 57 -22.15 16.14 -5.53
CA GLU A 57 -21.61 15.98 -4.18
C GLU A 57 -22.59 15.12 -3.38
N SER A 58 -22.46 13.80 -3.47
CA SER A 58 -23.23 12.86 -2.69
C SER A 58 -22.87 13.10 -1.22
N VAL A 59 -23.85 13.49 -0.42
CA VAL A 59 -23.68 13.67 1.03
C VAL A 59 -23.17 12.34 1.61
N ARG A 60 -21.89 12.32 2.01
CA ARG A 60 -21.25 11.14 2.59
C ARG A 60 -21.79 10.95 4.01
N LYS A 61 -22.50 9.84 4.24
CA LYS A 61 -23.08 9.47 5.53
C LYS A 61 -22.34 8.25 6.08
N GLY A 62 -22.13 8.19 7.39
CA GLY A 62 -21.49 7.04 8.05
C GLY A 62 -20.35 7.43 8.99
N GLU A 63 -19.65 6.42 9.49
CA GLU A 63 -18.47 6.54 10.34
C GLU A 63 -17.34 7.32 9.62
N GLU A 64 -16.57 8.12 10.37
CA GLU A 64 -15.40 8.80 9.83
C GLU A 64 -14.22 7.83 9.72
N ILE A 65 -13.79 7.54 8.50
CA ILE A 65 -12.59 6.72 8.25
C ILE A 65 -11.36 7.60 8.39
N ARG A 66 -10.55 7.33 9.43
CA ARG A 66 -9.30 8.04 9.69
C ARG A 66 -8.17 7.45 8.85
N VAL A 67 -7.54 8.29 8.03
CA VAL A 67 -6.40 7.91 7.18
C VAL A 67 -5.18 8.76 7.57
N LEU A 68 -4.10 8.12 8.00
CA LEU A 68 -2.82 8.78 8.24
C LEU A 68 -1.92 8.66 7.02
N ILE A 69 -1.37 9.78 6.57
CA ILE A 69 -0.38 9.86 5.50
C ILE A 69 0.76 10.80 5.91
N THR A 70 1.97 10.53 5.44
CA THR A 70 3.13 11.39 5.72
C THR A 70 3.43 12.31 4.55
N ALA A 71 3.83 13.55 4.81
CA ALA A 71 4.21 14.50 3.77
C ALA A 71 5.65 15.00 3.94
N ALA A 72 6.52 14.61 3.02
CA ALA A 72 7.86 15.18 2.87
C ALA A 72 7.83 16.22 1.74
N VAL A 73 8.59 17.33 1.89
CA VAL A 73 8.61 18.42 0.91
C VAL A 73 8.89 17.96 -0.52
N GLU A 74 9.83 17.02 -0.70
CA GLU A 74 10.24 16.50 -2.00
C GLU A 74 9.24 15.50 -2.62
N ARG A 75 8.23 15.08 -1.85
CA ARG A 75 7.20 14.10 -2.23
C ARG A 75 5.78 14.65 -2.13
N LEU A 76 5.60 15.97 -1.97
CA LEU A 76 4.28 16.58 -1.83
C LEU A 76 3.31 16.22 -2.95
N GLY A 77 3.76 16.17 -4.21
CA GLY A 77 2.90 15.75 -5.32
C GLY A 77 2.42 14.31 -5.21
N ALA A 78 3.20 13.43 -4.58
CA ALA A 78 2.81 12.05 -4.29
C ALA A 78 1.69 11.99 -3.26
N VAL A 79 1.85 12.72 -2.15
CA VAL A 79 0.84 12.84 -1.08
C VAL A 79 -0.47 13.38 -1.62
N VAL A 80 -0.41 14.46 -2.41
CA VAL A 80 -1.59 15.08 -3.01
C VAL A 80 -2.29 14.12 -3.97
N ALA A 81 -1.54 13.37 -4.79
CA ALA A 81 -2.10 12.37 -5.67
C ALA A 81 -2.75 11.21 -4.89
N ALA A 82 -2.10 10.71 -3.84
CA ALA A 82 -2.62 9.66 -2.97
C ALA A 82 -3.93 10.10 -2.27
N MET A 83 -3.92 11.27 -1.62
CA MET A 83 -5.11 11.86 -0.99
C MET A 83 -6.25 12.05 -1.99
N ASN A 84 -5.93 12.56 -3.18
CA ASN A 84 -6.92 12.75 -4.22
C ASN A 84 -7.52 11.42 -4.71
N SER A 85 -6.69 10.38 -4.89
CA SER A 85 -7.17 9.05 -5.28
C SER A 85 -8.09 8.43 -4.22
N VAL A 86 -7.74 8.53 -2.93
CA VAL A 86 -8.58 8.08 -1.83
C VAL A 86 -9.90 8.86 -1.79
N TYR A 87 -9.84 10.18 -1.86
CA TYR A 87 -11.01 11.02 -1.70
C TYR A 87 -12.01 10.85 -2.86
N GLN A 88 -11.54 10.75 -4.10
CA GLN A 88 -12.39 10.65 -5.28
C GLN A 88 -13.00 9.25 -5.46
N ASN A 89 -12.31 8.18 -5.06
CA ASN A 89 -12.81 6.82 -5.19
C ASN A 89 -13.61 6.33 -3.98
N SER A 90 -13.61 7.06 -2.86
CA SER A 90 -14.36 6.66 -1.67
C SER A 90 -15.74 7.30 -1.57
N LYS A 91 -16.74 6.49 -1.19
CA LYS A 91 -18.07 6.95 -0.79
C LYS A 91 -18.14 7.30 0.69
N ALA A 92 -17.15 6.89 1.49
CA ALA A 92 -17.09 7.11 2.92
C ALA A 92 -16.59 8.53 3.29
N ASN A 93 -16.94 8.95 4.51
CA ASN A 93 -16.44 10.20 5.08
C ASN A 93 -14.99 10.01 5.55
N VAL A 94 -14.03 10.35 4.68
CA VAL A 94 -12.60 10.22 4.97
C VAL A 94 -12.06 11.48 5.62
N VAL A 95 -11.34 11.31 6.73
CA VAL A 95 -10.60 12.39 7.39
C VAL A 95 -9.11 12.06 7.43
N PHE A 96 -8.30 12.94 6.85
CA PHE A 96 -6.85 12.74 6.78
C PHE A 96 -6.14 13.33 8.00
N THR A 97 -5.17 12.59 8.53
CA THR A 97 -4.13 13.11 9.43
C THR A 97 -2.82 13.13 8.66
N ILE A 98 -2.32 14.33 8.35
CA ILE A 98 -1.11 14.50 7.54
C ILE A 98 0.05 14.81 8.48
N VAL A 99 0.96 13.85 8.62
CA VAL A 99 2.15 14.01 9.46
C VAL A 99 3.31 14.54 8.63
N THR A 100 3.84 15.71 8.99
CA THR A 100 4.80 16.45 8.18
C THR A 100 5.90 17.12 9.03
N LEU A 101 6.90 17.71 8.38
CA LEU A 101 7.87 18.61 9.00
C LEU A 101 7.43 20.08 8.87
N ASN A 102 7.98 20.94 9.72
CA ASN A 102 7.59 22.36 9.83
C ASN A 102 7.80 23.15 8.53
N ASP A 103 8.90 22.88 7.82
CA ASP A 103 9.25 23.51 6.54
C ASP A 103 8.30 23.16 5.38
N THR A 104 7.48 22.12 5.55
CA THR A 104 6.60 21.57 4.52
C THR A 104 5.17 22.12 4.64
N VAL A 105 4.80 22.64 5.81
CA VAL A 105 3.42 23.04 6.17
C VAL A 105 2.85 24.10 5.22
N ASP A 106 3.60 25.17 4.96
CA ASP A 106 3.10 26.30 4.15
C ASP A 106 2.80 25.88 2.71
N HIS A 107 3.72 25.11 2.10
CA HIS A 107 3.55 24.62 0.74
C HIS A 107 2.36 23.65 0.66
N LEU A 108 2.25 22.71 1.61
CA LEU A 108 1.13 21.79 1.68
C LEU A 108 -0.22 22.54 1.83
N ASN A 109 -0.29 23.53 2.72
CA ASN A 109 -1.51 24.32 2.93
C ASN A 109 -1.94 25.07 1.67
N VAL A 110 -1.00 25.70 0.96
CA VAL A 110 -1.29 26.38 -0.32
C VAL A 110 -1.82 25.38 -1.34
N TRP A 111 -1.23 24.18 -1.43
CA TRP A 111 -1.64 23.17 -2.40
C TRP A 111 -3.04 22.62 -2.09
N LEU A 112 -3.34 22.27 -0.84
CA LEU A 112 -4.64 21.72 -0.46
C LEU A 112 -5.76 22.76 -0.58
N SER A 113 -5.53 24.01 -0.14
CA SER A 113 -6.54 25.06 -0.14
C SER A 113 -6.89 25.61 -1.53
N LYS A 114 -5.96 25.57 -2.48
CA LYS A 114 -6.15 26.12 -3.84
C LYS A 114 -6.58 25.09 -4.88
N THR A 115 -6.83 23.85 -4.48
CA THR A 115 -7.19 22.77 -5.42
C THR A 115 -8.53 22.15 -5.08
N ARG A 116 -8.93 21.13 -5.84
CA ARG A 116 -10.15 20.35 -5.56
C ARG A 116 -10.15 19.64 -4.20
N LEU A 117 -9.01 19.60 -3.49
CA LEU A 117 -8.91 19.05 -2.14
C LEU A 117 -9.32 20.04 -1.04
N LYS A 118 -9.70 21.29 -1.37
CA LYS A 118 -10.12 22.31 -0.40
C LYS A 118 -11.28 21.90 0.52
N ASN A 119 -12.13 20.98 0.06
CA ASN A 119 -13.30 20.49 0.80
C ASN A 119 -13.00 19.19 1.58
N VAL A 120 -11.78 18.65 1.46
CA VAL A 120 -11.37 17.45 2.18
C VAL A 120 -11.11 17.81 3.65
N LYS A 121 -11.64 17.00 4.57
CA LYS A 121 -11.32 17.16 5.99
C LYS A 121 -9.91 16.63 6.26
N TYR A 122 -9.05 17.48 6.82
CA TYR A 122 -7.72 17.06 7.22
C TYR A 122 -7.21 17.81 8.46
N THR A 123 -6.24 17.22 9.13
CA THR A 123 -5.43 17.85 10.17
C THR A 123 -3.96 17.67 9.84
N ILE A 124 -3.18 18.74 9.94
CA ILE A 124 -1.72 18.70 9.77
C ILE A 124 -1.09 18.59 11.14
N VAL A 125 -0.23 17.59 11.33
CA VAL A 125 0.50 17.34 12.57
C VAL A 125 2.00 17.35 12.29
N ILE A 126 2.74 18.03 13.16
CA ILE A 126 4.21 18.09 13.05
C ILE A 126 4.82 16.85 13.67
N PHE A 127 5.59 16.11 12.89
CA PHE A 127 6.44 15.04 13.39
C PHE A 127 7.54 15.63 14.25
N LYS A 128 7.79 14.98 15.39
CA LYS A 128 8.78 15.38 16.40
C LYS A 128 10.02 14.48 16.28
N PRO A 129 11.11 14.90 15.62
CA PRO A 129 12.30 14.06 15.42
C PRO A 129 12.94 13.60 16.74
N GLU A 130 12.73 14.33 17.83
CA GLU A 130 13.16 13.96 19.18
C GLU A 130 12.59 12.62 19.67
N LEU A 131 11.48 12.14 19.08
CA LEU A 131 10.95 10.79 19.34
C LEU A 131 11.96 9.69 18.97
N LEU A 132 12.90 9.98 18.08
CA LEU A 132 13.90 9.02 17.59
C LEU A 132 15.22 9.05 18.38
N ASN A 133 15.34 9.95 19.36
CA ASN A 133 16.55 10.09 20.17
C ASN A 133 16.89 8.78 20.90
N GLY A 134 18.09 8.26 20.67
CA GLY A 134 18.56 7.00 21.25
C GLY A 134 17.99 5.74 20.61
N LYS A 135 17.15 5.85 19.58
CA LYS A 135 16.46 4.73 18.92
C LYS A 135 16.97 4.44 17.50
N ILE A 136 17.88 5.25 17.00
CA ILE A 136 18.49 5.10 15.68
C ILE A 136 20.00 4.91 15.87
N SER A 137 20.59 4.03 15.07
CA SER A 137 22.04 3.81 15.09
C SER A 137 22.78 5.13 14.84
N LYS A 138 23.87 5.33 15.59
CA LYS A 138 24.77 6.50 15.42
C LYS A 138 25.74 6.33 14.24
N ASP A 139 25.68 5.19 13.55
CA ASP A 139 26.45 4.97 12.34
C ASP A 139 26.16 6.08 11.30
N PRO A 140 27.20 6.75 10.77
CA PRO A 140 27.01 7.89 9.87
C PRO A 140 26.21 7.56 8.60
N GLN A 141 26.40 6.36 8.02
CA GLN A 141 25.66 5.95 6.83
C GLN A 141 24.17 5.79 7.15
N THR A 142 23.87 5.18 8.29
CA THR A 142 22.50 5.04 8.79
C THR A 142 21.85 6.40 8.99
N LEU A 143 22.53 7.34 9.66
CA LEU A 143 21.99 8.68 9.93
C LEU A 143 21.67 9.47 8.65
N GLN A 144 22.49 9.34 7.61
CA GLN A 144 22.24 9.97 6.31
C GLN A 144 21.06 9.36 5.57
N ALA A 145 20.82 8.05 5.73
CA ALA A 145 19.75 7.33 5.06
C ALA A 145 18.39 7.43 5.78
N VAL A 146 18.39 7.75 7.07
CA VAL A 146 17.18 7.83 7.90
C VAL A 146 16.26 8.96 7.42
N LYS A 147 15.00 8.61 7.16
CA LYS A 147 13.93 9.55 6.87
C LYS A 147 12.97 9.60 8.07
N PRO A 148 13.01 10.62 8.93
CA PRO A 148 12.26 10.62 10.19
C PRO A 148 10.75 10.36 10.04
N LEU A 149 10.13 10.90 8.98
CA LEU A 149 8.70 10.73 8.73
C LEU A 149 8.28 9.26 8.53
N THR A 150 9.16 8.36 8.07
CA THR A 150 8.80 6.95 7.92
C THR A 150 8.49 6.26 9.25
N PHE A 151 8.91 6.85 10.38
CA PHE A 151 8.58 6.36 11.72
C PHE A 151 7.21 6.80 12.21
N ALA A 152 6.52 7.73 11.53
CA ALA A 152 5.20 8.20 11.93
C ALA A 152 4.20 7.05 12.11
N ARG A 153 4.31 5.99 11.31
CA ARG A 153 3.47 4.78 11.40
C ARG A 153 3.57 4.04 12.74
N PHE A 154 4.64 4.21 13.52
CA PHE A 154 4.78 3.59 14.86
C PHE A 154 3.95 4.32 15.92
N TYR A 155 3.58 5.57 15.63
CA TYR A 155 2.92 6.50 16.53
C TYR A 155 1.47 6.79 16.11
N LEU A 156 0.85 5.91 15.31
CA LEU A 156 -0.56 6.00 14.91
C LEU A 156 -1.52 6.40 16.06
N PRO A 157 -1.52 5.73 17.25
CA PRO A 157 -2.43 6.10 18.33
C PRO A 157 -2.08 7.44 19.00
N VAL A 158 -0.90 8.02 18.74
CA VAL A 158 -0.54 9.37 19.23
C VAL A 158 -1.13 10.43 18.32
N TYR A 159 -1.15 10.17 17.00
CA TYR A 159 -1.66 11.11 16.01
C TYR A 159 -3.18 11.06 15.85
N ILE A 160 -3.80 9.93 16.17
CA ILE A 160 -5.26 9.72 16.09
C ILE A 160 -5.74 9.07 17.40
N PRO A 161 -5.65 9.79 18.54
CA PRO A 161 -5.92 9.21 19.87
C PRO A 161 -7.37 8.79 20.09
N GLU A 162 -8.32 9.46 19.44
CA GLU A 162 -9.76 9.28 19.62
C GLU A 162 -10.34 8.10 18.84
N ALA A 163 -9.63 7.61 17.82
CA ALA A 163 -10.15 6.56 16.96
C ALA A 163 -9.90 5.15 17.53
N GLU A 164 -10.84 4.25 17.27
CA GLU A 164 -10.69 2.81 17.54
C GLU A 164 -9.88 2.13 16.43
N LYS A 165 -10.02 2.60 15.20
CA LYS A 165 -9.38 2.03 14.02
C LYS A 165 -8.92 3.14 13.06
N ALA A 166 -7.81 2.93 12.37
CA ALA A 166 -7.29 3.85 11.38
C ALA A 166 -6.52 3.12 10.28
N ILE A 167 -6.38 3.76 9.12
CA ILE A 167 -5.56 3.28 8.01
C ILE A 167 -4.31 4.14 7.91
N TYR A 168 -3.13 3.51 7.79
CA TYR A 168 -1.89 4.17 7.38
C TYR A 168 -1.62 3.89 5.91
N LEU A 169 -1.22 4.91 5.15
CA LEU A 169 -0.78 4.81 3.76
C LEU A 169 0.58 5.50 3.59
N ASP A 170 1.50 4.83 2.89
CA ASP A 170 2.67 5.48 2.29
C ASP A 170 2.22 6.49 1.22
N ASP A 171 3.07 7.47 0.91
CA ASP A 171 2.73 8.56 -0.02
C ASP A 171 2.89 8.18 -1.51
N ASP A 172 3.52 7.05 -1.83
CA ASP A 172 3.68 6.49 -3.18
C ASP A 172 2.60 5.45 -3.52
N VAL A 173 1.39 5.65 -3.02
CA VAL A 173 0.21 4.82 -3.33
C VAL A 173 -0.81 5.54 -4.20
N ILE A 174 -1.59 4.77 -4.95
CA ILE A 174 -2.83 5.20 -5.58
C ILE A 174 -3.93 4.23 -5.18
N VAL A 175 -5.00 4.76 -4.61
CA VAL A 175 -6.19 4.00 -4.23
C VAL A 175 -7.23 4.11 -5.33
N GLN A 176 -7.60 2.97 -5.92
CA GLN A 176 -8.58 2.86 -7.01
C GLN A 176 -9.93 2.29 -6.53
N GLY A 177 -9.94 1.54 -5.42
CA GLY A 177 -11.17 1.03 -4.79
C GLY A 177 -11.76 1.96 -3.72
N ASP A 178 -12.94 1.63 -3.19
CA ASP A 178 -13.52 2.35 -2.05
C ASP A 178 -12.84 1.94 -0.75
N ILE A 179 -12.10 2.88 -0.13
CA ILE A 179 -11.28 2.63 1.07
C ILE A 179 -12.08 2.05 2.26
N GLN A 180 -13.41 2.19 2.23
CA GLN A 180 -14.30 1.56 3.20
C GLN A 180 -14.13 0.04 3.26
N GLU A 181 -13.95 -0.63 2.12
CA GLU A 181 -13.76 -2.09 2.10
C GLU A 181 -12.45 -2.50 2.80
N LEU A 182 -11.39 -1.68 2.68
CA LEU A 182 -10.16 -1.90 3.43
C LEU A 182 -10.41 -1.70 4.94
N TYR A 183 -11.12 -0.63 5.31
CA TYR A 183 -11.44 -0.31 6.71
C TYR A 183 -12.26 -1.42 7.41
N GLU A 184 -13.18 -2.03 6.67
CA GLU A 184 -14.08 -3.10 7.14
C GLU A 184 -13.40 -4.48 7.22
N THR A 185 -12.13 -4.60 6.79
CA THR A 185 -11.38 -5.87 6.92
C THR A 185 -11.39 -6.37 8.36
N ASN A 186 -11.77 -7.64 8.54
CA ASN A 186 -11.92 -8.24 9.85
C ASN A 186 -10.55 -8.50 10.52
N LEU A 187 -10.34 -7.91 11.69
CA LEU A 187 -9.16 -8.16 12.51
C LEU A 187 -9.46 -9.30 13.49
N LYS A 188 -8.57 -10.31 13.56
CA LYS A 188 -8.75 -11.42 14.49
C LYS A 188 -8.69 -10.89 15.93
N PRO A 189 -9.38 -11.53 16.89
CA PRO A 189 -9.33 -11.11 18.29
C PRO A 189 -7.89 -10.96 18.80
N GLY A 190 -7.58 -9.85 19.44
CA GLY A 190 -6.25 -9.52 19.96
C GLY A 190 -5.21 -9.10 18.91
N HIS A 191 -5.57 -8.99 17.63
CA HIS A 191 -4.66 -8.44 16.61
C HIS A 191 -4.81 -6.92 16.51
N ALA A 192 -3.72 -6.20 16.76
CA ALA A 192 -3.70 -4.73 16.71
C ALA A 192 -3.54 -4.16 15.29
N ALA A 193 -3.22 -5.00 14.29
CA ALA A 193 -3.08 -4.56 12.91
C ALA A 193 -3.31 -5.67 11.88
N ALA A 194 -3.58 -5.28 10.64
CA ALA A 194 -3.44 -6.10 9.46
C ALA A 194 -2.42 -5.52 8.48
N PHE A 195 -1.73 -6.42 7.79
CA PHE A 195 -0.75 -6.11 6.74
C PHE A 195 -0.96 -7.06 5.55
N SER A 196 -0.34 -6.74 4.42
CA SER A 196 -0.28 -7.67 3.30
C SER A 196 1.11 -8.31 3.21
N ASP A 197 1.13 -9.63 3.01
CA ASP A 197 2.33 -10.44 2.88
C ASP A 197 3.16 -9.99 1.67
N ASP A 198 4.49 -9.94 1.78
CA ASP A 198 5.38 -9.42 0.73
C ASP A 198 6.10 -10.54 -0.06
N CYS A 199 5.87 -11.80 0.30
CA CYS A 199 6.47 -12.97 -0.37
C CYS A 199 5.66 -13.50 -1.56
N ASP A 200 4.48 -12.94 -1.83
CA ASP A 200 3.57 -13.33 -2.91
C ASP A 200 4.01 -12.84 -4.31
N SER A 201 5.13 -12.12 -4.37
CA SER A 201 5.64 -11.54 -5.61
C SER A 201 5.95 -12.59 -6.67
N ALA A 202 5.27 -12.46 -7.83
CA ALA A 202 5.40 -13.33 -9.00
C ALA A 202 6.85 -13.50 -9.51
N SER A 203 7.77 -12.62 -9.13
CA SER A 203 9.21 -12.72 -9.47
C SER A 203 9.97 -13.80 -8.70
N ALA A 204 9.40 -14.42 -7.66
CA ALA A 204 10.05 -15.56 -6.98
C ALA A 204 10.26 -16.78 -7.90
N LYS A 205 9.60 -16.82 -9.07
CA LYS A 205 9.75 -17.88 -10.08
C LYS A 205 10.84 -17.61 -11.13
N GLY A 206 11.48 -16.43 -11.13
CA GLY A 206 12.48 -16.04 -12.12
C GLY A 206 13.91 -15.96 -11.55
N ILE A 207 14.67 -17.05 -11.68
CA ILE A 207 16.14 -17.14 -11.89
C ILE A 207 17.02 -16.01 -11.30
N ILE A 208 16.85 -15.65 -10.03
CA ILE A 208 17.95 -15.09 -9.22
C ILE A 208 17.97 -15.91 -7.94
N ARG A 209 18.84 -16.93 -7.91
CA ARG A 209 19.19 -17.69 -6.69
C ARG A 209 19.80 -16.71 -5.68
N GLY A 210 18.96 -16.00 -4.93
CA GLY A 210 19.36 -14.96 -3.98
C GLY A 210 18.24 -13.95 -3.64
N ALA A 211 17.39 -13.59 -4.61
CA ALA A 211 16.35 -12.56 -4.41
C ALA A 211 15.14 -13.06 -3.60
N GLY A 212 14.83 -14.37 -3.65
CA GLY A 212 13.70 -14.96 -2.93
C GLY A 212 13.79 -14.90 -1.39
N ASN A 213 14.98 -14.60 -0.84
CA ASN A 213 15.20 -14.49 0.61
C ASN A 213 15.02 -13.06 1.15
N GLN A 214 14.94 -12.03 0.29
CA GLN A 214 14.83 -10.63 0.73
C GLN A 214 13.46 -10.31 1.33
N ASN A 215 12.39 -10.98 0.87
CA ASN A 215 11.03 -10.77 1.35
C ASN A 215 10.65 -11.72 2.49
N ASN A 216 11.62 -12.45 3.05
CA ASN A 216 11.47 -13.27 4.24
C ASN A 216 12.19 -12.59 5.42
N TYR A 217 11.94 -13.07 6.64
CA TYR A 217 12.51 -12.48 7.85
C TYR A 217 14.05 -12.44 7.84
N ILE A 218 14.71 -13.41 7.20
CA ILE A 218 16.18 -13.41 7.02
C ILE A 218 16.70 -12.20 6.24
N GLY A 219 15.85 -11.58 5.41
CA GLY A 219 16.15 -10.35 4.69
C GLY A 219 16.29 -9.14 5.61
N PHE A 220 15.58 -9.14 6.74
CA PHE A 220 15.41 -7.98 7.63
C PHE A 220 16.11 -8.13 8.98
N LEU A 221 16.35 -9.35 9.45
CA LEU A 221 16.88 -9.64 10.79
C LEU A 221 18.17 -10.46 10.73
N ASP A 222 19.12 -10.18 11.61
CA ASP A 222 20.32 -10.99 11.79
C ASP A 222 20.06 -12.15 12.76
N PHE A 223 19.76 -13.33 12.20
CA PHE A 223 19.53 -14.57 12.96
C PHE A 223 20.78 -15.11 13.68
N LYS A 224 21.96 -14.51 13.49
CA LYS A 224 23.16 -14.84 14.27
C LYS A 224 23.13 -14.21 15.66
N LYS A 225 22.34 -13.15 15.87
CA LYS A 225 22.22 -12.43 17.15
C LYS A 225 21.36 -13.19 18.14
N ASP A 226 21.81 -13.31 19.37
CA ASP A 226 21.13 -14.12 20.39
C ASP A 226 19.75 -13.56 20.77
N ALA A 227 19.58 -12.23 20.78
CA ALA A 227 18.27 -11.60 20.97
C ALA A 227 17.25 -12.07 19.92
N ILE A 228 17.65 -12.19 18.65
CA ILE A 228 16.78 -12.68 17.57
C ILE A 228 16.53 -14.18 17.70
N LYS A 229 17.54 -15.00 18.01
CA LYS A 229 17.37 -16.45 18.21
C LYS A 229 16.37 -16.78 19.32
N LYS A 230 16.42 -16.05 20.43
CA LYS A 230 15.55 -16.25 21.60
C LYS A 230 14.06 -16.07 21.29
N LEU A 231 13.72 -15.34 20.22
CA LEU A 231 12.33 -15.14 19.79
C LEU A 231 11.73 -16.39 19.11
N GLY A 232 12.54 -17.38 18.72
CA GLY A 232 12.04 -18.60 18.08
C GLY A 232 11.37 -18.38 16.72
N MET A 233 11.67 -17.25 16.05
CA MET A 233 11.19 -16.97 14.69
C MET A 233 11.91 -17.85 13.66
N ARG A 234 11.25 -18.14 12.53
CA ARG A 234 11.89 -18.88 11.44
C ARG A 234 12.43 -17.89 10.40
N ALA A 235 13.67 -18.09 9.97
CA ALA A 235 14.34 -17.28 8.96
C ALA A 235 13.57 -17.20 7.62
N ASN A 236 12.88 -18.28 7.25
CA ASN A 236 12.09 -18.40 6.03
C ASN A 236 10.62 -17.95 6.17
N THR A 237 10.23 -17.36 7.31
CA THR A 237 8.90 -16.77 7.43
C THR A 237 8.75 -15.61 6.45
N CYS A 238 7.62 -15.58 5.73
CA CYS A 238 7.22 -14.48 4.87
C CYS A 238 7.12 -13.16 5.66
N SER A 239 7.73 -12.10 5.15
CA SER A 239 7.55 -10.75 5.70
C SER A 239 6.25 -10.13 5.19
N PHE A 240 5.87 -9.00 5.79
CA PHE A 240 4.78 -8.15 5.30
C PHE A 240 5.31 -6.76 4.97
N ASN A 241 4.59 -6.05 4.10
CA ASN A 241 4.93 -4.67 3.76
C ASN A 241 4.17 -3.67 4.65
N PRO A 242 4.85 -2.74 5.33
CA PRO A 242 4.22 -1.81 6.27
C PRO A 242 3.72 -0.50 5.63
N GLY A 243 3.73 -0.38 4.29
CA GLY A 243 3.27 0.82 3.59
C GLY A 243 1.75 0.95 3.48
N VAL A 244 1.01 -0.11 3.84
CA VAL A 244 -0.44 -0.07 4.07
C VAL A 244 -0.71 -0.83 5.36
N ILE A 245 -1.33 -0.17 6.33
CA ILE A 245 -1.66 -0.76 7.63
C ILE A 245 -3.12 -0.47 7.93
N LEU A 246 -3.89 -1.49 8.27
CA LEU A 246 -5.15 -1.32 8.98
C LEU A 246 -4.87 -1.55 10.46
N ALA A 247 -4.97 -0.51 11.29
CA ALA A 247 -4.65 -0.60 12.71
C ALA A 247 -5.90 -0.52 13.56
N ASN A 248 -6.06 -1.46 14.51
CA ASN A 248 -6.95 -1.31 15.65
C ASN A 248 -6.17 -0.56 16.74
N LEU A 249 -6.43 0.74 16.86
CA LEU A 249 -5.72 1.61 17.78
C LEU A 249 -6.06 1.31 19.25
N THR A 250 -7.25 0.77 19.53
CA THR A 250 -7.60 0.32 20.88
C THR A 250 -6.73 -0.85 21.31
N GLU A 251 -6.62 -1.90 20.49
CA GLU A 251 -5.71 -3.02 20.73
C GLU A 251 -4.23 -2.56 20.75
N TRP A 252 -3.85 -1.66 19.85
CA TRP A 252 -2.50 -1.11 19.78
C TRP A 252 -2.10 -0.42 21.09
N ARG A 253 -3.01 0.35 21.70
CA ARG A 253 -2.82 0.99 23.01
C ARG A 253 -2.81 -0.05 24.13
N ASN A 254 -3.79 -0.94 24.18
CA ASN A 254 -3.91 -1.96 25.24
C ASN A 254 -2.67 -2.85 25.34
N GLN A 255 -2.05 -3.16 24.21
CA GLN A 255 -0.85 -4.00 24.14
C GLN A 255 0.46 -3.20 24.20
N ASN A 256 0.41 -1.87 24.33
CA ASN A 256 1.57 -0.97 24.32
C ASN A 256 2.50 -1.19 23.12
N ILE A 257 1.93 -1.40 21.93
CA ILE A 257 2.70 -1.76 20.71
C ILE A 257 3.75 -0.71 20.37
N THR A 258 3.42 0.59 20.45
CA THR A 258 4.38 1.68 20.21
C THR A 258 5.62 1.54 21.10
N ARG A 259 5.45 1.24 22.39
CA ARG A 259 6.59 1.06 23.31
C ARG A 259 7.40 -0.18 22.97
N GLN A 260 6.77 -1.27 22.55
CA GLN A 260 7.48 -2.47 22.10
C GLN A 260 8.34 -2.17 20.86
N LEU A 261 7.81 -1.42 19.89
CA LEU A 261 8.56 -1.00 18.70
C LEU A 261 9.78 -0.16 19.10
N GLU A 262 9.60 0.82 19.98
CA GLU A 262 10.69 1.65 20.49
C GLU A 262 11.78 0.84 21.19
N ASN A 263 11.40 -0.11 22.06
CA ASN A 263 12.36 -0.97 22.74
C ASN A 263 13.22 -1.78 21.75
N TRP A 264 12.63 -2.28 20.66
CA TRP A 264 13.37 -3.01 19.61
C TRP A 264 14.28 -2.10 18.79
N MET A 265 13.90 -0.84 18.61
CA MET A 265 14.76 0.16 17.97
C MET A 265 15.96 0.50 18.86
N GLU A 266 15.73 0.76 20.15
CA GLU A 266 16.78 1.03 21.14
C GLU A 266 17.76 -0.14 21.24
N LEU A 267 17.26 -1.38 21.35
CA LEU A 267 18.10 -2.57 21.42
C LEU A 267 18.93 -2.76 20.15
N ASN A 268 18.37 -2.45 18.97
CA ASN A 268 19.12 -2.49 17.73
C ASN A 268 20.30 -1.50 17.72
N THR A 269 20.21 -0.35 18.39
CA THR A 269 21.35 0.59 18.51
C THR A 269 22.53 0.01 19.30
N GLN A 270 22.28 -1.02 20.13
CA GLN A 270 23.28 -1.64 21.00
C GLN A 270 23.81 -2.95 20.41
N GLU A 271 22.92 -3.76 19.82
CA GLU A 271 23.26 -5.13 19.39
C GLU A 271 23.33 -5.32 17.87
N ASP A 272 22.93 -4.33 17.07
CA ASP A 272 22.94 -4.39 15.60
C ASP A 272 22.16 -5.61 15.08
N LEU A 273 20.87 -5.64 15.40
CA LEU A 273 19.96 -6.77 15.20
C LEU A 273 19.42 -6.88 13.78
N TYR A 274 19.42 -5.79 13.03
CA TYR A 274 18.82 -5.75 11.69
C TYR A 274 19.82 -6.22 10.64
N SER A 275 19.31 -6.91 9.63
CA SER A 275 20.13 -7.36 8.50
C SER A 275 20.61 -6.15 7.69
N LYS A 276 21.91 -6.10 7.39
CA LYS A 276 22.55 -5.02 6.60
C LYS A 276 22.69 -5.35 5.12
N THR A 277 22.35 -6.57 4.71
CA THR A 277 22.85 -7.13 3.44
C THR A 277 21.76 -7.46 2.43
N LEU A 278 20.49 -7.48 2.82
CA LEU A 278 19.42 -8.06 1.99
C LEU A 278 18.22 -7.14 1.79
N ALA A 279 17.62 -6.63 2.87
CA ALA A 279 16.53 -5.68 2.80
C ALA A 279 16.93 -4.36 3.45
N GLU A 280 17.04 -3.29 2.65
CA GLU A 280 17.33 -1.94 3.13
C GLU A 280 16.07 -1.34 3.81
N SER A 281 15.84 -1.66 5.08
CA SER A 281 14.77 -1.06 5.87
C SER A 281 15.11 -1.02 7.36
N ILE A 282 15.00 0.17 7.95
CA ILE A 282 15.17 0.39 9.39
C ILE A 282 13.84 0.35 10.15
N THR A 283 12.70 0.51 9.46
CA THR A 283 11.37 0.52 10.09
C THR A 283 10.65 -0.82 10.02
N THR A 284 10.95 -1.66 9.02
CA THR A 284 10.29 -2.96 8.88
C THR A 284 10.71 -3.96 9.97
N PRO A 285 11.99 -4.09 10.35
CA PRO A 285 12.42 -5.06 11.36
C PRO A 285 11.66 -5.02 12.70
N PRO A 286 11.48 -3.87 13.39
CA PRO A 286 10.75 -3.85 14.66
C PRO A 286 9.27 -4.23 14.48
N LEU A 287 8.64 -3.86 13.36
CA LEU A 287 7.27 -4.28 13.05
C LEU A 287 7.18 -5.80 12.88
N LEU A 288 8.10 -6.42 12.13
CA LEU A 288 8.13 -7.87 11.95
C LEU A 288 8.27 -8.61 13.29
N ILE A 289 9.10 -8.10 14.20
CA ILE A 289 9.27 -8.69 15.52
C ILE A 289 7.99 -8.59 16.35
N VAL A 290 7.43 -7.38 16.47
CA VAL A 290 6.26 -7.13 17.34
C VAL A 290 5.00 -7.81 16.81
N PHE A 291 4.82 -7.87 15.50
CA PHE A 291 3.65 -8.47 14.86
C PHE A 291 3.85 -9.91 14.39
N TYR A 292 4.95 -10.58 14.77
CA TYR A 292 5.19 -11.98 14.39
C TYR A 292 4.02 -12.88 14.82
N LYS A 293 3.26 -13.39 13.84
CA LYS A 293 2.02 -14.17 14.01
C LYS A 293 0.91 -13.47 14.83
N ARG A 294 0.97 -12.15 14.98
CA ARG A 294 0.01 -11.34 15.76
C ARG A 294 -0.64 -10.23 14.91
N HIS A 295 -0.81 -10.49 13.62
CA HIS A 295 -1.48 -9.59 12.68
C HIS A 295 -2.48 -10.36 11.81
N SER A 296 -3.50 -9.64 11.35
CA SER A 296 -4.42 -10.10 10.32
C SER A 296 -3.86 -9.82 8.92
N THR A 297 -4.48 -10.40 7.90
CA THR A 297 -4.04 -10.24 6.52
C THR A 297 -4.96 -9.26 5.78
N ILE A 298 -4.39 -8.39 4.96
CA ILE A 298 -5.09 -7.55 3.99
C ILE A 298 -5.16 -8.29 2.65
N ASP A 299 -6.32 -8.25 1.98
CA ASP A 299 -6.49 -8.76 0.62
C ASP A 299 -5.38 -8.21 -0.32
N PRO A 300 -4.64 -9.07 -1.05
CA PRO A 300 -3.59 -8.62 -1.97
C PRO A 300 -4.04 -7.58 -3.01
N MET A 301 -5.32 -7.53 -3.38
CA MET A 301 -5.85 -6.48 -4.29
C MET A 301 -5.81 -5.09 -3.67
N TRP A 302 -5.84 -5.01 -2.34
CA TRP A 302 -5.70 -3.78 -1.55
C TRP A 302 -4.24 -3.41 -1.28
N HIS A 303 -3.27 -4.13 -1.86
CA HIS A 303 -1.86 -3.77 -1.78
C HIS A 303 -1.05 -4.39 -2.93
N VAL A 304 -1.28 -3.93 -4.16
CA VAL A 304 -0.44 -4.34 -5.31
C VAL A 304 0.88 -3.57 -5.27
N ARG A 305 1.93 -4.27 -4.84
CA ARG A 305 3.24 -3.70 -4.50
C ARG A 305 4.26 -3.75 -5.63
N HIS A 306 5.40 -3.15 -5.34
CA HIS A 306 6.65 -3.20 -6.09
C HIS A 306 6.58 -2.57 -7.48
N LEU A 307 5.62 -1.67 -7.70
CA LEU A 307 5.53 -0.94 -8.97
C LEU A 307 6.73 0.00 -9.19
N GLY A 308 7.45 0.31 -8.10
CA GLY A 308 8.70 1.07 -8.11
C GLY A 308 9.97 0.22 -8.22
N THR A 309 9.85 -1.07 -8.58
CA THR A 309 11.01 -1.96 -8.78
C THR A 309 11.30 -2.19 -10.26
N THR A 310 12.54 -2.55 -10.59
CA THR A 310 12.92 -2.90 -11.97
C THR A 310 12.05 -4.06 -12.48
N GLY A 311 11.50 -3.92 -13.69
CA GLY A 311 10.68 -4.97 -14.30
C GLY A 311 9.23 -5.03 -13.82
N ALA A 312 8.74 -4.03 -13.05
CA ALA A 312 7.34 -3.96 -12.63
C ALA A 312 6.34 -4.05 -13.81
N GLY A 313 6.63 -3.40 -14.95
CA GLY A 313 5.83 -3.50 -16.17
C GLY A 313 5.74 -4.91 -16.77
N ASN A 314 6.68 -5.80 -16.46
CA ASN A 314 6.63 -7.21 -16.85
C ASN A 314 5.93 -8.08 -15.80
N ARG A 315 5.79 -7.59 -14.56
CA ARG A 315 5.20 -8.32 -13.44
C ARG A 315 3.68 -8.31 -13.48
N TYR A 316 3.09 -7.16 -13.84
CA TYR A 316 1.64 -6.98 -13.87
C TYR A 316 1.19 -6.58 -15.26
N SER A 317 0.08 -7.14 -15.72
CA SER A 317 -0.56 -6.66 -16.96
C SER A 317 -1.29 -5.34 -16.70
N PRO A 318 -1.46 -4.47 -17.71
CA PRO A 318 -2.27 -3.26 -17.57
C PRO A 318 -3.70 -3.53 -17.09
N GLN A 319 -4.31 -4.66 -17.50
CA GLN A 319 -5.65 -5.06 -17.05
C GLN A 319 -5.67 -5.41 -15.57
N PHE A 320 -4.63 -6.09 -15.06
CA PHE A 320 -4.51 -6.38 -13.64
C PHE A 320 -4.32 -5.10 -12.83
N VAL A 321 -3.45 -4.19 -13.29
CA VAL A 321 -3.25 -2.87 -12.66
C VAL A 321 -4.55 -2.07 -12.62
N LYS A 322 -5.36 -2.11 -13.69
CA LYS A 322 -6.68 -1.47 -13.73
C LYS A 322 -7.67 -2.08 -12.73
N ALA A 323 -7.60 -3.39 -12.48
CA ALA A 323 -8.49 -4.09 -11.56
C ALA A 323 -8.06 -4.01 -10.07
N ALA A 324 -6.79 -3.70 -9.79
CA ALA A 324 -6.26 -3.54 -8.44
C ALA A 324 -7.02 -2.45 -7.66
N LYS A 325 -7.18 -2.63 -6.34
CA LYS A 325 -7.84 -1.63 -5.48
C LYS A 325 -6.86 -0.61 -4.91
N LEU A 326 -5.60 -0.99 -4.74
CA LEU A 326 -4.53 -0.08 -4.33
C LEU A 326 -3.21 -0.49 -5.00
N LEU A 327 -2.53 0.50 -5.58
CA LEU A 327 -1.26 0.38 -6.27
C LEU A 327 -0.17 1.05 -5.45
N HIS A 328 0.98 0.42 -5.26
CA HIS A 328 2.07 0.93 -4.44
C HIS A 328 3.40 0.89 -5.21
N TRP A 329 3.98 2.07 -5.44
CA TRP A 329 5.31 2.23 -6.06
C TRP A 329 6.44 2.14 -5.02
N ASN A 330 6.36 1.18 -4.09
CA ASN A 330 7.49 0.89 -3.20
C ASN A 330 8.70 0.40 -4.02
N GLY A 331 9.86 0.95 -3.69
CA GLY A 331 11.09 0.78 -4.46
C GLY A 331 11.71 2.11 -4.89
N HIS A 332 12.65 2.05 -5.82
CA HIS A 332 13.45 3.19 -6.25
C HIS A 332 12.75 4.06 -7.30
N TYR A 333 12.02 3.44 -8.24
CA TYR A 333 11.37 4.14 -9.35
C TYR A 333 10.04 4.72 -8.91
N LYS A 334 9.90 6.04 -9.00
CA LYS A 334 8.66 6.74 -8.63
C LYS A 334 7.89 7.19 -9.86
N PRO A 335 6.55 7.17 -9.85
CA PRO A 335 5.75 7.51 -11.02
C PRO A 335 5.88 8.98 -11.44
N TRP A 336 6.28 9.87 -10.53
CA TRP A 336 6.64 11.27 -10.85
C TRP A 336 8.12 11.46 -11.25
N GLY A 337 8.91 10.38 -11.32
CA GLY A 337 10.29 10.38 -11.78
C GLY A 337 10.43 10.12 -13.28
N ARG A 338 11.69 10.04 -13.76
CA ARG A 338 12.03 9.87 -15.19
C ARG A 338 11.58 8.55 -15.80
N THR A 339 11.75 7.45 -15.07
CA THR A 339 11.49 6.09 -15.54
C THR A 339 10.71 5.34 -14.48
N SER A 340 9.45 5.03 -14.75
CA SER A 340 8.60 4.24 -13.88
C SER A 340 7.58 3.46 -14.71
N SER A 341 7.19 2.29 -14.22
CA SER A 341 6.06 1.57 -14.82
C SER A 341 4.75 2.24 -14.40
N PHE A 342 3.74 2.20 -15.27
CA PHE A 342 2.38 2.66 -14.99
C PHE A 342 2.26 4.12 -14.53
N SER A 343 3.17 5.01 -14.96
CA SER A 343 3.11 6.44 -14.57
C SER A 343 1.83 7.12 -15.04
N ASP A 344 1.25 6.67 -16.15
CA ASP A 344 -0.03 7.11 -16.69
C ASP A 344 -1.20 6.88 -15.72
N VAL A 345 -1.15 5.82 -14.91
CA VAL A 345 -2.16 5.54 -13.89
C VAL A 345 -2.07 6.55 -12.75
N TRP A 346 -0.85 6.88 -12.32
CA TRP A 346 -0.61 7.91 -11.30
C TRP A 346 -0.97 9.31 -11.81
N ASP A 347 -0.68 9.63 -13.07
CA ASP A 347 -0.94 10.93 -13.69
C ASP A 347 -2.42 11.35 -13.65
N LYS A 348 -3.35 10.38 -13.67
CA LYS A 348 -4.80 10.62 -13.52
C LYS A 348 -5.15 11.29 -12.18
N TRP A 349 -4.35 11.04 -11.15
CA TRP A 349 -4.60 11.48 -9.79
C TRP A 349 -3.77 12.70 -9.39
N PHE A 350 -2.74 13.02 -10.18
CA PHE A 350 -1.91 14.20 -9.95
C PHE A 350 -2.75 15.48 -10.06
N ILE A 351 -2.52 16.40 -9.12
CA ILE A 351 -3.08 17.76 -9.15
C ILE A 351 -1.89 18.71 -9.26
N PRO A 352 -1.81 19.58 -10.28
CA PRO A 352 -0.72 20.53 -10.45
C PRO A 352 -0.46 21.36 -9.19
N ASP A 353 0.82 21.60 -8.89
CA ASP A 353 1.26 22.44 -7.78
C ASP A 353 0.94 23.91 -8.07
N PRO A 354 0.08 24.58 -7.29
CA PRO A 354 -0.25 26.00 -7.49
C PRO A 354 0.94 26.95 -7.33
N THR A 355 2.03 26.49 -6.70
CA THR A 355 3.26 27.26 -6.51
C THR A 355 4.30 27.00 -7.59
N GLY A 356 4.11 25.97 -8.43
CA GLY A 356 5.06 25.53 -9.45
C GLY A 356 6.35 24.91 -8.92
N LYS A 357 6.48 24.67 -7.60
CA LYS A 357 7.71 24.11 -7.00
C LYS A 357 7.87 22.62 -7.25
N PHE A 358 6.77 21.88 -7.39
CA PHE A 358 6.77 20.46 -7.73
C PHE A 358 6.19 20.26 -9.13
N HIS A 359 6.90 19.47 -9.94
CA HIS A 359 6.40 18.97 -11.21
C HIS A 359 6.89 17.54 -11.45
N PRO A 360 6.04 16.63 -11.96
CA PRO A 360 6.50 15.32 -12.39
C PRO A 360 7.53 15.45 -13.51
N VAL A 361 8.57 14.62 -13.48
CA VAL A 361 9.56 14.57 -14.56
C VAL A 361 8.98 13.72 -15.68
N ARG A 362 8.73 14.30 -16.85
CA ARG A 362 8.22 13.61 -18.04
C ARG A 362 9.18 13.81 -19.20
N LYS A 363 9.38 12.78 -20.03
CA LYS A 363 10.02 12.98 -21.34
C LYS A 363 8.98 13.60 -22.27
N HIS A 364 9.27 14.76 -22.84
CA HIS A 364 8.47 15.26 -23.95
C HIS A 364 8.74 14.39 -25.18
N ALA A 365 7.73 14.15 -26.02
CA ALA A 365 7.82 13.29 -27.19
C ALA A 365 8.77 13.81 -28.30
N GLY A 366 9.55 14.87 -28.05
CA GLY A 366 10.50 15.48 -28.98
C GLY A 366 11.98 15.40 -28.59
N ASP A 367 12.33 14.80 -27.43
CA ASP A 367 13.71 14.75 -26.94
C ASP A 367 14.47 13.46 -27.32
N ASN A 368 14.33 13.01 -28.58
CA ASN A 368 15.12 11.90 -29.14
C ASN A 368 15.97 12.37 -30.32
#